data_AF-A0A819ZXW7-F1
#
_entry.id   AF-A0A819ZXW7-F1
#
_cell.length_a   1.000
_cell.length_b   1.000
_cell.length_c   1.000
_cell.angle_alpha   90.00
_cell.angle_beta   90.00
_cell.angle_gamma   90.00
#
_symmetry.space_group_name_H-M   'P 1'
#
loop_
_entity.id
_entity.type
_entity.pdbx_description
1 polymer ?
#
loop_
_entity_poly.entity_id
_entity_poly.type
_entity_poly.pdbx_seq_one_letter_code
_entity_poly.pdbx_strand_id
1 'polypeptide(L)'
;MKNMSIPNLNIPGIIVKQRFGTGSVTWANIEWLRKLTQLPIICKGILSPIDAELAVKYGANGIIVSNHGGRLIDIAPPAIECLEDVVNTVDERAEVFVDTGIRSGTDVLKALALGARAVLIGRAILYGLACGGQDGVRRGCG
;
A
#
# COMPACT_ATOMS: atom_id res chain seq x y z
N MET A 1 16.54 -12.62 21.29
CA MET A 1 16.80 -11.60 22.33
C MET A 1 15.56 -10.73 22.46
N LYS A 2 14.98 -10.67 23.67
CA LYS A 2 13.81 -9.85 23.99
C LYS A 2 14.21 -8.36 23.99
N ASN A 3 13.46 -7.55 23.24
CA ASN A 3 13.17 -6.15 23.56
C ASN A 3 11.84 -5.80 22.88
N MET A 4 10.76 -6.18 23.56
CA MET A 4 9.42 -5.76 23.26
C MET A 4 9.18 -4.44 23.98
N SER A 5 9.03 -3.34 23.25
CA SER A 5 8.49 -2.10 23.81
C SER A 5 7.68 -1.33 22.77
N ILE A 6 6.37 -1.61 22.78
CA ILE A 6 5.33 -0.71 22.28
C ILE A 6 4.40 -0.40 23.46
N PRO A 7 4.69 0.66 24.24
CA PRO A 7 3.68 1.69 24.55
C PRO A 7 4.31 3.10 24.59
N ASN A 8 3.66 4.21 24.25
CA ASN A 8 2.43 4.78 24.79
C ASN A 8 1.66 5.52 23.67
N LEU A 9 0.35 5.31 23.56
CA LEU A 9 -0.52 6.20 22.78
C LEU A 9 -1.77 6.51 23.61
N ASN A 10 -1.73 7.70 24.21
CA ASN A 10 -2.84 8.19 25.01
C ASN A 10 -3.86 8.90 24.09
N ILE A 11 -4.92 8.14 23.76
CA ILE A 11 -6.32 8.58 23.53
C ILE A 11 -6.63 9.54 22.35
N PRO A 12 -7.91 9.92 22.14
CA PRO A 12 -8.83 9.40 21.14
C PRO A 12 -8.85 10.22 19.84
N GLY A 13 -9.07 9.56 18.69
CA GLY A 13 -9.21 10.21 17.38
C GLY A 13 -8.09 9.95 16.36
N ILE A 14 -7.29 8.89 16.56
CA ILE A 14 -6.26 8.35 15.63
C ILE A 14 -5.11 9.34 15.34
N ILE A 15 -3.94 9.05 15.91
CA ILE A 15 -2.66 9.66 15.51
C ILE A 15 -1.87 8.61 14.72
N VAL A 16 -1.79 8.78 13.39
CA VAL A 16 -0.82 8.03 12.56
C VAL A 16 0.53 8.75 12.65
N LYS A 17 1.43 8.23 13.47
CA LYS A 17 2.79 8.76 13.61
C LYS A 17 3.67 8.15 12.53
N GLN A 18 3.87 8.85 11.41
CA GLN A 18 4.87 8.46 10.40
C GLN A 18 6.27 8.64 11.01
N ARG A 19 6.83 7.56 11.55
CA ARG A 19 8.14 7.54 12.19
C ARG A 19 9.20 7.16 11.15
N PHE A 20 10.03 8.12 10.76
CA PHE A 20 11.37 7.84 10.23
C PHE A 20 12.26 7.50 11.43
N GLY A 21 12.25 6.25 11.90
CA GLY A 21 12.96 5.88 13.13
C GLY A 21 13.23 4.37 13.28
N THR A 22 14.25 4.05 14.07
CA THR A 22 14.94 2.77 14.30
C THR A 22 14.10 1.61 14.87
N GLY A 23 12.76 1.68 14.82
CA GLY A 23 11.89 0.57 15.23
C GLY A 23 11.82 -0.47 14.11
N SER A 24 12.10 -1.74 14.43
CA SER A 24 11.88 -2.84 13.50
C SER A 24 10.38 -3.05 13.30
N VAL A 25 9.89 -2.77 12.09
CA VAL A 25 8.55 -3.18 11.66
C VAL A 25 8.62 -4.67 11.33
N THR A 26 7.69 -5.44 11.88
CA THR A 26 7.58 -6.89 11.72
C THR A 26 6.12 -7.25 11.46
N TRP A 27 5.87 -8.46 10.95
CA TRP A 27 4.52 -8.94 10.70
C TRP A 27 3.62 -8.97 11.95
N ALA A 28 4.20 -9.19 13.14
CA ALA A 28 3.48 -9.12 14.41
C ALA A 28 2.90 -7.73 14.72
N ASN A 29 3.40 -6.67 14.07
CA ASN A 29 2.81 -5.35 14.20
C ASN A 29 1.43 -5.25 13.56
N ILE A 30 1.12 -6.08 12.55
CA ILE A 30 -0.23 -6.14 11.95
C ILE A 30 -1.22 -6.69 12.99
N GLU A 31 -0.90 -7.81 13.64
CA GLU A 31 -1.73 -8.38 14.71
C GLU A 31 -1.92 -7.42 15.88
N TRP A 32 -0.86 -6.69 16.25
CA TRP A 32 -0.95 -5.65 17.27
C TRP A 32 -1.88 -4.51 16.84
N LEU A 33 -1.75 -4.01 15.60
CA LEU A 33 -2.63 -2.96 15.07
C LEU A 33 -4.10 -3.39 15.06
N ARG A 34 -4.40 -4.65 14.73
CA ARG A 34 -5.76 -5.21 14.77
C ARG A 34 -6.39 -5.17 16.16
N LYS A 35 -5.58 -5.19 17.23
CA LYS A 35 -6.08 -5.04 18.61
C LYS A 35 -6.46 -3.60 18.95
N LEU A 36 -6.03 -2.63 18.14
CA LEU A 36 -6.25 -1.21 18.38
C LEU A 36 -7.33 -0.58 17.48
N THR A 37 -7.70 -1.24 16.39
CA THR A 37 -8.69 -0.71 15.45
C THR A 37 -9.56 -1.81 14.84
N GLN A 38 -10.79 -1.46 14.51
CA GLN A 38 -11.70 -2.29 13.70
C GLN A 38 -11.63 -1.92 12.21
N LEU A 39 -10.90 -0.86 11.84
CA LEU A 39 -10.74 -0.47 10.45
C LEU A 39 -9.90 -1.51 9.68
N PRO A 40 -10.18 -1.71 8.38
CA PRO A 40 -9.36 -2.57 7.53
C PRO A 40 -7.90 -2.13 7.52
N ILE A 41 -6.98 -3.09 7.64
CA ILE A 41 -5.54 -2.84 7.55
C ILE A 41 -5.06 -3.23 6.16
N ILE A 42 -4.43 -2.30 5.46
CA ILE A 42 -3.88 -2.52 4.12
C ILE A 42 -2.35 -2.38 4.17
N CYS A 43 -1.64 -3.41 3.71
CA CYS A 43 -0.18 -3.41 3.64
C CYS A 43 0.30 -2.84 2.31
N LYS A 44 0.97 -1.69 2.34
CA LYS A 44 1.55 -1.04 1.16
C LYS A 44 3.04 -1.31 1.03
N GLY A 45 3.49 -1.57 -0.19
CA GLY A 45 4.91 -1.75 -0.50
C GLY A 45 5.31 -3.21 -0.73
N ILE A 46 4.33 -4.10 -0.88
CA ILE A 46 4.55 -5.52 -1.14
C ILE A 46 4.91 -5.69 -2.62
N LEU A 47 6.03 -6.36 -2.90
CA LEU A 47 6.46 -6.70 -4.27
C LEU A 47 6.71 -8.20 -4.44
N SER A 48 6.67 -8.95 -3.34
CA SER A 48 6.96 -10.38 -3.31
C SER A 48 5.70 -11.17 -2.95
N PRO A 49 5.43 -12.29 -3.62
CA PRO A 49 4.38 -13.23 -3.25
C PRO A 49 4.51 -13.75 -1.82
N ILE A 50 5.74 -13.98 -1.36
CA ILE A 50 6.01 -14.47 0.00
C ILE A 50 5.56 -13.44 1.05
N ASP A 51 5.83 -12.17 0.79
CA ASP A 51 5.43 -11.08 1.69
C ASP A 51 3.92 -10.84 1.64
N ALA A 52 3.28 -11.08 0.50
CA ALA A 52 1.83 -11.05 0.37
C ALA A 52 1.15 -12.14 1.22
N GLU A 53 1.64 -13.38 1.15
CA GLU A 53 1.18 -14.49 1.98
C GLU A 53 1.33 -14.15 3.47
N LEU A 54 2.48 -13.62 3.88
CA LEU A 54 2.72 -13.22 5.25
C LEU A 54 1.78 -12.09 5.69
N ALA A 55 1.58 -11.05 4.87
CA ALA A 55 0.66 -9.97 5.18
C ALA A 55 -0.76 -10.49 5.47
N VAL A 56 -1.29 -11.35 4.59
CA VAL A 56 -2.62 -11.97 4.77
C VAL A 56 -2.65 -12.86 6.00
N LYS A 57 -1.64 -13.71 6.20
CA LYS A 57 -1.54 -14.61 7.36
C LYS A 57 -1.60 -13.84 8.70
N TYR A 58 -0.97 -12.67 8.77
CA TYR A 58 -0.98 -11.81 9.96
C TYR A 58 -2.21 -10.88 10.04
N GLY A 59 -3.13 -10.99 9.07
CA GLY A 59 -4.45 -10.38 9.12
C GLY A 59 -4.59 -9.05 8.39
N ALA A 60 -3.77 -8.78 7.37
CA ALA A 60 -4.04 -7.70 6.44
C ALA A 60 -5.33 -7.98 5.66
N ASN A 61 -6.18 -6.96 5.52
CA ASN A 61 -7.40 -6.99 4.72
C ASN A 61 -7.17 -6.63 3.25
N GLY A 62 -6.02 -6.03 2.95
CA GLY A 62 -5.66 -5.67 1.59
C GLY A 62 -4.15 -5.49 1.42
N ILE A 63 -3.72 -5.52 0.17
CA ILE A 63 -2.32 -5.34 -0.24
C ILE A 63 -2.25 -4.26 -1.32
N ILE A 64 -1.28 -3.36 -1.23
CA ILE A 64 -0.93 -2.44 -2.31
C ILE A 64 0.44 -2.82 -2.85
N VAL A 65 0.45 -3.36 -4.07
CA VAL A 65 1.66 -3.64 -4.84
C VAL A 65 2.29 -2.33 -5.23
N SER A 66 3.49 -2.06 -4.72
CA SER A 66 4.10 -0.73 -4.80
C SER A 66 5.60 -0.77 -4.55
N ASN A 67 6.36 -0.05 -5.37
CA ASN A 67 7.77 0.26 -5.10
C ASN A 67 7.97 1.72 -4.63
N HIS A 68 6.91 2.32 -4.09
CA HIS A 68 6.87 3.73 -3.67
C HIS A 68 7.18 4.74 -4.78
N GLY A 69 6.84 4.40 -6.03
CA GLY A 69 7.13 5.26 -7.17
C GLY A 69 8.62 5.33 -7.52
N GLY A 70 9.39 4.29 -7.21
CA GLY A 70 10.83 4.20 -7.43
C GLY A 70 11.66 5.07 -6.48
N ARG A 71 11.18 5.34 -5.27
CA ARG A 71 11.78 6.32 -4.34
C ARG A 71 12.55 5.71 -3.17
N LEU A 72 12.39 4.42 -2.90
CA LEU A 72 13.01 3.76 -1.76
C LEU A 72 14.17 2.86 -2.19
N ILE A 73 13.88 1.85 -3.01
CA ILE A 73 14.88 0.91 -3.53
C ILE A 73 14.89 1.10 -5.05
N ASP A 74 16.01 1.60 -5.58
CA ASP A 74 16.13 2.01 -6.98
C ASP A 74 15.98 0.84 -7.96
N ILE A 75 16.60 -0.30 -7.61
CA ILE A 75 16.59 -1.53 -8.42
C ILE A 75 15.39 -2.44 -8.13
N ALA A 76 14.37 -1.94 -7.42
CA ALA A 76 13.15 -2.72 -7.19
C ALA A 76 12.40 -2.92 -8.51
N PRO A 77 11.76 -4.09 -8.70
CA PRO A 77 10.97 -4.34 -9.91
C PRO A 77 9.83 -3.31 -10.07
N PRO A 78 9.38 -3.07 -11.31
CA PRO A 78 8.15 -2.32 -11.56
C PRO A 78 6.97 -3.00 -10.85
N ALA A 79 6.16 -2.23 -10.12
CA ALA A 79 5.04 -2.76 -9.35
C ALA A 79 4.05 -3.58 -10.21
N ILE A 80 3.85 -3.20 -11.48
CA ILE A 80 2.94 -3.91 -12.38
C ILE A 80 3.44 -5.32 -12.75
N GLU A 81 4.76 -5.54 -12.78
CA GLU A 81 5.34 -6.85 -13.08
C GLU A 81 5.21 -7.83 -11.90
N CYS A 82 5.06 -7.31 -10.68
CA CYS A 82 4.84 -8.11 -9.48
C CYS A 82 3.35 -8.39 -9.19
N LEU A 83 2.44 -7.75 -9.93
CA LEU A 83 1.02 -7.72 -9.58
C LEU A 83 0.38 -9.10 -9.66
N GLU A 84 0.56 -9.79 -10.77
CA GLU A 84 -0.11 -11.07 -11.04
C GLU A 84 0.29 -12.15 -10.03
N ASP A 85 1.57 -12.26 -9.70
CA ASP A 85 2.05 -13.23 -8.69
C ASP A 85 1.48 -12.93 -7.30
N VAL A 86 1.35 -11.64 -6.94
CA VAL A 86 0.74 -11.23 -5.67
C VAL A 86 -0.75 -11.54 -5.66
N VAL A 87 -1.47 -11.22 -6.74
CA VAL A 87 -2.91 -11.53 -6.88
C VAL A 87 -3.15 -13.02 -6.73
N ASN A 88 -2.42 -13.84 -7.49
CA ASN A 88 -2.54 -15.30 -7.46
C ASN A 88 -2.23 -15.88 -6.08
N THR A 89 -1.27 -15.29 -5.36
CA THR A 89 -0.92 -15.74 -4.01
C THR A 89 -1.99 -15.37 -3.01
N VAL A 90 -2.50 -14.15 -3.05
CA VAL A 90 -3.50 -13.65 -2.10
C VAL A 90 -4.85 -14.33 -2.31
N ASP A 91 -5.22 -14.55 -3.57
CA ASP A 91 -6.50 -15.10 -4.00
C ASP A 91 -7.67 -14.32 -3.38
N GLU A 92 -8.73 -14.98 -2.88
CA GLU A 92 -9.90 -14.30 -2.32
C GLU A 92 -9.71 -13.79 -0.88
N ARG A 93 -8.52 -13.96 -0.28
CA ARG A 93 -8.30 -13.67 1.15
C ARG A 93 -8.14 -12.20 1.49
N ALA A 94 -7.77 -11.36 0.52
CA ALA A 94 -7.62 -9.92 0.68
C ALA A 94 -7.78 -9.18 -0.65
N GLU A 95 -8.14 -7.90 -0.60
CA GLU A 95 -8.19 -7.08 -1.83
C GLU A 95 -6.77 -6.65 -2.25
N VAL A 96 -6.45 -6.79 -3.53
CA VAL A 96 -5.16 -6.36 -4.08
C VAL A 96 -5.34 -5.08 -4.89
N PHE A 97 -4.52 -4.08 -4.61
CA PHE A 97 -4.42 -2.82 -5.33
C PHE A 97 -3.01 -2.62 -5.87
N VAL A 98 -2.84 -1.69 -6.81
CA VAL A 98 -1.51 -1.36 -7.34
C VAL A 98 -1.32 0.14 -7.51
N ASP A 99 -0.12 0.63 -7.23
CA ASP A 99 0.29 2.00 -7.56
C ASP A 99 1.53 2.01 -8.46
N THR A 100 2.15 3.18 -8.63
CA THR A 100 3.39 3.36 -9.41
C THR A 100 3.16 3.33 -10.92
N GLY A 101 3.46 4.45 -11.59
CA GLY A 101 3.50 4.50 -13.05
C GLY A 101 2.17 4.65 -13.79
N ILE A 102 1.00 4.56 -13.14
CA ILE A 102 -0.31 4.70 -13.80
C ILE A 102 -0.53 6.13 -14.34
N ARG A 103 -0.66 6.31 -15.65
CA ARG A 103 -0.81 7.64 -16.30
C ARG A 103 -1.95 7.74 -17.30
N SER A 104 -2.54 6.62 -17.71
CA SER A 104 -3.58 6.59 -18.71
C SER A 104 -4.65 5.55 -18.37
N GLY A 105 -5.83 5.67 -18.98
CA GLY A 105 -6.91 4.69 -18.81
C GLY A 105 -6.53 3.28 -19.27
N THR A 106 -5.61 3.13 -20.23
CA THR A 106 -5.12 1.82 -20.65
C THR A 106 -4.20 1.18 -19.60
N ASP A 107 -3.45 1.97 -18.83
CA ASP A 107 -2.70 1.45 -17.67
C ASP A 107 -3.67 0.93 -16.59
N VAL A 108 -4.76 1.68 -16.35
CA VAL A 108 -5.83 1.26 -15.43
C VAL A 108 -6.42 -0.07 -15.92
N LEU A 109 -6.81 -0.15 -17.19
CA LEU A 109 -7.42 -1.34 -17.77
C LEU A 109 -6.51 -2.57 -17.64
N LYS A 110 -5.21 -2.43 -17.94
CA LYS A 110 -4.23 -3.52 -17.80
C LYS A 110 -4.09 -3.98 -16.36
N ALA A 111 -3.99 -3.06 -15.40
CA ALA A 111 -3.89 -3.40 -13.99
C ALA A 111 -5.13 -4.16 -13.48
N LEU A 112 -6.34 -3.72 -13.89
CA LEU A 112 -7.58 -4.41 -13.56
C LEU A 112 -7.64 -5.80 -14.21
N ALA A 113 -7.21 -5.93 -15.47
CA ALA A 113 -7.15 -7.21 -16.18
C ALA A 113 -6.17 -8.21 -15.53
N LEU A 114 -5.11 -7.71 -14.89
CA LEU A 114 -4.16 -8.50 -14.09
C LEU A 114 -4.66 -8.80 -12.67
N GLY A 115 -5.91 -8.43 -12.34
CA GLY A 115 -6.57 -8.80 -11.09
C GLY A 115 -6.47 -7.78 -9.96
N ALA A 116 -5.94 -6.57 -10.19
CA ALA A 116 -6.08 -5.49 -9.21
C ALA A 116 -7.55 -5.08 -9.06
N ARG A 117 -8.00 -4.83 -7.82
CA ARG A 117 -9.33 -4.28 -7.52
C ARG A 117 -9.44 -2.80 -7.90
N ALA A 118 -8.37 -2.04 -7.69
CA ALA A 118 -8.25 -0.66 -8.12
C ALA A 118 -6.78 -0.25 -8.23
N VAL A 119 -6.55 0.88 -8.88
CA VAL A 119 -5.23 1.51 -8.97
C VAL A 119 -5.15 2.78 -8.14
N LEU A 120 -3.95 3.13 -7.66
CA LEU A 120 -3.70 4.37 -6.94
C LEU A 120 -2.75 5.28 -7.72
N ILE A 121 -3.00 6.58 -7.64
CA ILE A 121 -2.21 7.62 -8.30
C ILE A 121 -1.57 8.56 -7.27
N GLY A 122 -0.26 8.78 -7.42
CA GLY A 122 0.53 9.66 -6.54
C GLY A 122 0.86 11.00 -7.21
N ARG A 123 1.96 11.04 -7.96
CA ARG A 123 2.49 12.27 -8.58
C ARG A 123 1.48 13.03 -9.45
N ALA A 124 0.61 12.34 -10.18
CA ALA A 124 -0.40 12.97 -11.03
C ALA A 124 -1.34 13.89 -10.23
N ILE A 125 -1.74 13.48 -9.01
CA ILE A 125 -2.53 14.31 -8.09
C ILE A 125 -1.78 15.58 -7.72
N LEU A 126 -0.49 15.47 -7.38
CA LEU A 126 0.33 16.61 -6.98
C LEU A 126 0.55 17.58 -8.14
N TYR A 127 0.71 17.09 -9.37
CA TYR A 127 0.83 17.92 -10.56
C TYR A 127 -0.48 18.66 -10.85
N GLY A 128 -1.63 17.97 -10.78
CA GLY A 128 -2.94 18.61 -10.88
C GLY A 128 -3.12 19.71 -9.85
N LEU A 129 -2.76 19.43 -8.59
CA LEU A 129 -2.82 20.41 -7.51
C LEU A 129 -1.97 21.66 -7.78
N ALA A 130 -0.74 21.47 -8.25
CA ALA A 130 0.17 22.57 -8.56
C ALA A 130 -0.31 23.43 -9.74
N CYS A 131 -0.93 22.81 -10.76
CA CYS A 131 -1.37 23.52 -11.96
C CYS A 131 -2.73 24.23 -11.82
N GLY A 132 -3.60 23.80 -10.91
CA GLY A 132 -4.96 24.33 -10.86
C GLY A 132 -5.70 24.10 -9.56
N GLY A 133 -4.99 23.88 -8.46
CA GLY A 133 -5.60 23.60 -7.17
C GLY A 133 -6.52 22.38 -7.21
N GLN A 134 -7.65 22.47 -6.52
CA GLN A 134 -8.66 21.42 -6.49
C GLN A 134 -9.18 21.05 -7.89
N ASP A 135 -9.40 22.04 -8.77
CA ASP A 135 -9.90 21.77 -10.12
C ASP A 135 -8.87 21.06 -10.99
N GLY A 136 -7.59 21.36 -10.78
CA GLY A 136 -6.50 20.64 -11.44
C GLY A 136 -6.43 19.18 -10.99
N VAL A 137 -6.64 18.89 -9.70
CA VAL A 137 -6.78 17.50 -9.21
C VAL A 137 -7.98 16.81 -9.85
N ARG A 138 -9.14 17.48 -9.88
CA ARG A 138 -10.37 16.92 -10.44
C ARG A 138 -10.22 16.52 -11.91
N ARG A 139 -9.56 17.37 -12.72
CA ARG A 139 -9.26 17.06 -14.13
C ARG A 139 -8.24 15.94 -14.30
N GLY A 140 -7.26 15.83 -13.40
CA GLY A 140 -6.24 14.77 -13.45
C GLY A 140 -6.74 13.38 -13.08
N CYS A 141 -7.91 13.30 -12.43
CA CYS A 141 -8.59 12.04 -12.06
C CYS A 141 -9.80 11.70 -12.96
N GLY A 142 -10.18 12.62 -13.85
CA GLY A 142 -11.37 12.52 -14.70
C GLY A 142 -11.11 11.82 -16.02
#